data_AF-A0A7E6ECY6-F1
#
_entry.id   AF-A0A7E6ECY6-F1
#
_cell.length_a   1.000
_cell.length_b   1.000
_cell.length_c   1.000
_cell.angle_alpha   90.00
_cell.angle_beta   90.00
_cell.angle_gamma   90.00
#
_symmetry.space_group_name_H-M   'P 1'
#
loop_
_entity.id
_entity.type
_entity.pdbx_description
1 polymer ?
#
loop_
_entity_poly.entity_id
_entity_poly.type
_entity_poly.pdbx_seq_one_letter_code
_entity_poly.pdbx_strand_id
1 'polypeptide(L)'
;MEAIGVLCLAVVALARVVFWVWDSSERMKSQVQAGLLGNGSRTLLVIAHPDDEAMFFAPTLLGLARLRHRVFLLCFSAGNYYNQGEIRKKELLQSCDVLGIPASSVMIIDNRDFPDDPGVQWDTESVAGVLLQHIEVNNINLVVTFDAGGISGHSNHVALHTAMRVQGTHPSVCEHAAQVHLPSGPALFSASHRRCPLRAHQQRSSTGQESHVLPPQPAPLVPPALRALLPLHENQLSALSLKSGSLYRSKE
;
A
#
# COMPACT_ATOMS: atom_id res chain seq x y z
N MET A 1 -21.63 8.98 47.00
CA MET A 1 -22.02 8.41 45.69
C MET A 1 -21.89 9.46 44.59
N GLU A 2 -22.47 10.66 44.75
CA GLU A 2 -22.39 11.79 43.79
C GLU A 2 -20.95 12.22 43.42
N ALA A 3 -20.09 12.45 44.42
CA ALA A 3 -18.71 12.95 44.19
C ALA A 3 -17.81 11.97 43.40
N ILE A 4 -18.05 10.66 43.55
CA ILE A 4 -17.30 9.62 42.83
C ILE A 4 -17.70 9.64 41.34
N GLY A 5 -18.99 9.83 41.05
CA GLY A 5 -19.48 9.96 39.67
C GLY A 5 -18.91 11.18 38.95
N VAL A 6 -18.87 12.33 39.62
CA VAL A 6 -18.27 13.56 39.08
C VAL A 6 -16.77 13.39 38.82
N LEU A 7 -16.04 12.75 39.74
CA LEU A 7 -14.61 12.46 39.57
C LEU A 7 -14.35 11.51 38.40
N CYS A 8 -15.15 10.44 38.24
CA CYS A 8 -15.03 9.52 37.12
C CYS A 8 -15.27 10.22 35.76
N LEU A 9 -16.27 11.09 35.67
CA LEU A 9 -16.54 11.87 34.45
C LEU A 9 -15.39 12.83 34.11
N ALA A 10 -14.81 13.48 35.13
CA ALA A 10 -13.65 14.34 34.94
C ALA A 10 -12.43 13.56 34.42
N VAL A 11 -12.16 12.37 34.95
CA VAL A 11 -11.04 11.51 34.50
C VAL A 11 -11.25 11.06 33.05
N VAL A 12 -12.46 10.65 32.67
CA VAL A 12 -12.76 10.25 31.28
C VAL A 12 -12.62 11.43 30.32
N ALA A 13 -13.05 12.63 30.72
CA ALA A 13 -12.90 13.84 29.92
C ALA A 13 -11.41 14.19 29.72
N LEU A 14 -10.61 14.14 30.79
CA LEU A 14 -9.16 14.37 30.72
C LEU A 14 -8.46 13.34 29.83
N ALA A 15 -8.79 12.05 29.99
CA ALA A 15 -8.23 10.99 29.15
C ALA A 15 -8.56 11.20 27.66
N ARG A 16 -9.78 11.67 27.34
CA ARG A 16 -10.17 12.02 25.97
C ARG A 16 -9.40 13.20 25.41
N VAL A 17 -9.17 14.24 26.21
CA VAL A 17 -8.37 15.40 25.79
C VAL A 17 -6.92 14.98 25.55
N VAL A 18 -6.33 14.21 26.46
CA VAL A 18 -4.96 13.69 26.30
C VAL A 18 -4.85 12.80 25.06
N PHE A 19 -5.81 11.91 24.84
CA PHE A 19 -5.85 11.07 23.64
C PHE A 19 -6.00 11.90 22.36
N TRP A 20 -6.85 12.92 22.36
CA TRP A 20 -7.04 13.80 21.20
C TRP A 20 -5.80 14.65 20.90
N VAL A 21 -5.12 15.18 21.92
CA VAL A 21 -3.84 15.91 21.77
C VAL A 21 -2.75 14.99 21.24
N TRP A 22 -2.66 13.76 21.77
CA TRP A 22 -1.74 12.75 21.28
C TRP A 22 -2.01 12.38 19.81
N ASP A 23 -3.24 12.02 19.45
CA ASP A 23 -3.63 11.71 18.06
C ASP A 23 -3.37 12.87 17.11
N SER A 24 -3.68 14.11 17.55
CA SER A 24 -3.43 15.31 16.75
C SER A 24 -1.94 15.56 16.53
N SER A 25 -1.11 15.31 17.55
CA SER A 25 0.35 15.38 17.45
C SER A 25 0.88 14.33 16.47
N GLU A 26 0.45 13.08 16.57
CA GLU A 26 0.87 12.01 15.65
C GLU A 26 0.42 12.29 14.20
N ARG A 27 -0.79 12.83 14.02
CA ARG A 27 -1.29 13.27 12.72
C ARG A 27 -0.46 14.41 12.13
N MET A 28 -0.08 15.41 12.94
CA MET A 28 0.81 16.49 12.49
C MET A 28 2.19 15.97 12.08
N LYS A 29 2.80 15.07 12.87
CA LYS A 29 4.11 14.47 12.52
C LYS A 29 4.04 13.73 11.19
N SER A 30 2.98 12.94 10.97
CA SER A 30 2.74 12.25 9.69
C SER A 30 2.59 13.23 8.52
N GLN A 31 1.84 14.33 8.71
CA GLN A 31 1.68 15.36 7.68
C GLN A 31 2.98 16.13 7.39
N VAL A 32 3.79 16.41 8.41
CA VAL A 32 5.10 17.06 8.23
C VAL A 32 6.06 16.12 7.48
N GLN A 33 6.09 14.83 7.83
CA GLN A 33 6.89 13.83 7.11
C GLN A 33 6.44 13.68 5.65
N ALA A 34 5.12 13.67 5.41
CA ALA A 34 4.54 13.65 4.08
C ALA A 34 4.83 14.94 3.28
N GLY A 35 4.90 16.09 3.95
CA GLY A 35 5.31 17.37 3.36
C GLY A 35 6.80 17.43 3.03
N LEU A 36 7.65 16.74 3.82
CA LEU A 36 9.09 16.62 3.58
C LEU A 36 9.40 15.73 2.36
N LEU A 37 8.63 14.66 2.18
CA LEU A 37 8.66 13.80 0.99
C LEU A 37 7.89 14.43 -0.19
N GLY A 38 7.97 15.75 -0.35
CA GLY A 38 7.04 16.64 -1.06
C GLY A 38 6.40 16.20 -2.40
N ASN A 39 5.50 17.05 -2.88
CA ASN A 39 4.77 16.86 -4.14
C ASN A 39 5.71 16.40 -5.27
N GLY A 40 5.44 15.22 -5.86
CA GLY A 40 6.25 14.65 -6.94
C GLY A 40 7.31 13.61 -6.54
N SER A 41 7.35 13.16 -5.28
CA SER A 41 8.18 12.01 -4.87
C SER A 41 7.88 10.74 -5.67
N ARG A 42 8.91 9.93 -5.88
CA ARG A 42 8.86 8.69 -6.67
C ARG A 42 8.95 7.50 -5.73
N THR A 43 7.81 6.89 -5.46
CA THR A 43 7.68 5.80 -4.49
C THR A 43 7.66 4.46 -5.20
N LEU A 44 8.45 3.51 -4.74
CA LEU A 44 8.43 2.12 -5.18
C LEU A 44 7.71 1.26 -4.16
N LEU A 45 6.63 0.61 -4.57
CA LEU A 45 6.01 -0.48 -3.83
C LEU A 45 6.64 -1.80 -4.27
N VAL A 46 7.20 -2.54 -3.33
CA VAL A 46 7.80 -3.86 -3.57
C VAL A 46 6.94 -4.93 -2.92
N ILE A 47 6.40 -5.83 -3.75
CA ILE A 47 5.54 -6.95 -3.34
C ILE A 47 6.11 -8.28 -3.83
N ALA A 48 5.69 -9.39 -3.21
CA ALA A 48 6.14 -10.71 -3.61
C ALA A 48 5.25 -11.28 -4.72
N HIS A 49 3.94 -11.10 -4.59
CA HIS A 49 2.94 -11.80 -5.40
C HIS A 49 1.85 -10.87 -5.97
N PRO A 50 1.20 -11.27 -7.07
CA PRO A 50 0.01 -10.60 -7.61
C PRO A 50 -1.22 -10.77 -6.69
N ASP A 51 -1.56 -9.75 -5.89
CA ASP A 51 -2.69 -9.66 -4.93
C ASP A 51 -2.28 -8.85 -3.70
N ASP A 52 -1.00 -8.91 -3.33
CA ASP A 52 -0.42 -8.19 -2.20
C ASP A 52 -0.73 -6.68 -2.21
N GLU A 53 -0.74 -6.07 -3.40
CA GLU A 53 -0.98 -4.63 -3.58
C GLU A 53 -2.39 -4.23 -3.13
N ALA A 54 -3.37 -5.08 -3.42
CA ALA A 54 -4.77 -4.85 -3.06
C ALA A 54 -5.05 -5.34 -1.64
N MET A 55 -4.47 -6.47 -1.25
CA MET A 55 -4.71 -7.13 0.04
C MET A 55 -4.07 -6.38 1.21
N PHE A 56 -2.83 -5.91 1.05
CA PHE A 56 -2.06 -5.31 2.14
C PHE A 56 -1.79 -3.82 1.95
N PHE A 57 -1.65 -3.36 0.71
CA PHE A 57 -1.15 -2.00 0.43
C PHE A 57 -2.18 -1.02 -0.14
N ALA A 58 -3.43 -1.43 -0.39
CA ALA A 58 -4.44 -0.52 -0.96
C ALA A 58 -4.62 0.78 -0.15
N PRO A 59 -4.73 0.76 1.20
CA PRO A 59 -4.80 2.00 1.97
C PRO A 59 -3.56 2.90 1.80
N THR A 60 -2.37 2.30 1.74
CA THR A 60 -1.09 3.00 1.55
C THR A 60 -1.02 3.64 0.16
N LEU A 61 -1.37 2.89 -0.89
CA LEU A 61 -1.41 3.37 -2.26
C LEU A 61 -2.38 4.53 -2.44
N LEU A 62 -3.58 4.45 -1.84
CA LEU A 62 -4.55 5.55 -1.83
C LEU A 62 -4.01 6.78 -1.09
N GLY A 63 -3.25 6.58 0.00
CA GLY A 63 -2.57 7.65 0.72
C GLY A 63 -1.51 8.35 -0.16
N LEU A 64 -0.63 7.57 -0.78
CA LEU A 64 0.41 8.07 -1.68
C LEU A 64 -0.18 8.82 -2.89
N ALA A 65 -1.28 8.33 -3.45
CA ALA A 65 -2.00 9.00 -4.53
C ALA A 65 -2.55 10.38 -4.10
N ARG A 66 -3.09 10.50 -2.88
CA ARG A 66 -3.54 11.78 -2.31
C ARG A 66 -2.39 12.76 -2.10
N LEU A 67 -1.22 12.25 -1.75
CA LEU A 67 0.02 13.02 -1.63
C LEU A 67 0.67 13.34 -2.98
N ARG A 68 0.07 12.90 -4.10
CA ARG A 68 0.60 13.09 -5.47
C ARG A 68 1.98 12.48 -5.68
N HIS A 69 2.26 11.37 -5.00
CA HIS A 69 3.45 10.58 -5.29
C HIS A 69 3.30 9.86 -6.62
N ARG A 70 4.39 9.78 -7.39
CA ARG A 70 4.47 8.91 -8.55
C ARG A 70 4.83 7.50 -8.07
N VAL A 71 3.87 6.60 -8.12
CA VAL A 71 4.05 5.23 -7.64
C VAL A 71 4.55 4.32 -8.77
N PHE A 72 5.56 3.53 -8.45
CA PHE A 72 6.08 2.40 -9.21
C PHE A 72 5.80 1.12 -8.42
N LEU A 73 5.54 0.02 -9.12
CA LEU A 73 5.31 -1.27 -8.49
C LEU A 73 6.28 -2.30 -9.07
N LEU A 74 6.97 -3.01 -8.18
CA LEU A 74 7.83 -4.14 -8.50
C LEU A 74 7.31 -5.39 -7.79
N CYS A 75 6.86 -6.36 -8.58
CA CYS A 75 6.38 -7.65 -8.12
C CYS A 75 7.45 -8.71 -8.42
N PHE A 76 7.92 -9.44 -7.41
CA PHE A 76 9.04 -10.36 -7.55
C PHE A 76 8.70 -11.72 -8.17
N SER A 77 7.42 -12.07 -8.25
CA SER A 77 6.99 -13.31 -8.87
C SER A 77 5.70 -13.14 -9.66
N ALA A 78 5.51 -13.95 -10.69
CA ALA A 78 4.24 -14.02 -11.42
C ALA A 78 3.12 -14.70 -10.59
N GLY A 79 3.39 -15.18 -9.37
CA GLY A 79 2.39 -15.85 -8.54
C GLY A 79 1.99 -17.23 -9.07
N ASN A 80 2.94 -17.96 -9.66
CA ASN A 80 2.66 -19.14 -10.47
C ASN A 80 2.54 -20.46 -9.68
N TYR A 81 2.38 -20.44 -8.35
CA TYR A 81 2.31 -21.66 -7.54
C TYR A 81 1.26 -22.68 -8.06
N TYR A 82 0.09 -22.19 -8.48
CA TYR A 82 -1.00 -23.00 -9.05
C TYR A 82 -0.99 -23.07 -10.59
N ASN A 83 0.12 -22.76 -11.26
CA ASN A 83 0.22 -22.65 -12.72
C ASN A 83 -0.72 -21.60 -13.34
N GLN A 84 -0.97 -20.50 -12.61
CA GLN A 84 -1.89 -19.42 -13.01
C GLN A 84 -1.19 -18.08 -13.23
N GLY A 85 0.14 -18.06 -13.35
CA GLY A 85 0.93 -16.83 -13.41
C GLY A 85 0.54 -15.89 -14.54
N GLU A 86 0.20 -16.42 -15.73
CA GLU A 86 -0.27 -15.59 -16.85
C GLU A 86 -1.59 -14.88 -16.57
N ILE A 87 -2.48 -15.52 -15.79
CA ILE A 87 -3.76 -14.93 -15.40
C ILE A 87 -3.50 -13.88 -14.33
N ARG A 88 -2.75 -14.24 -13.29
CA ARG A 88 -2.41 -13.36 -12.16
C ARG A 88 -1.62 -12.11 -12.56
N LYS A 89 -0.75 -12.20 -13.57
CA LYS A 89 -0.08 -11.03 -14.16
C LYS A 89 -1.09 -10.02 -14.72
N LYS A 90 -2.11 -10.50 -15.43
CA LYS A 90 -3.16 -9.64 -15.99
C LYS A 90 -4.03 -9.05 -14.89
N GLU A 91 -4.37 -9.85 -13.88
CA GLU A 91 -5.13 -9.40 -12.71
C GLU A 91 -4.38 -8.29 -11.96
N LEU A 92 -3.07 -8.44 -11.71
CA LEU A 92 -2.25 -7.40 -11.08
C LEU A 92 -2.24 -6.11 -11.90
N LEU A 93 -2.07 -6.18 -13.21
CA LEU A 93 -2.10 -4.98 -14.06
C LEU A 93 -3.47 -4.27 -14.01
N GLN A 94 -4.57 -5.03 -13.98
CA GLN A 94 -5.92 -4.49 -13.83
C GLN A 94 -6.15 -3.89 -12.44
N SER A 95 -5.67 -4.55 -11.39
CA SER A 95 -5.71 -4.05 -10.02
C SER A 95 -4.93 -2.74 -9.87
N CYS A 96 -3.73 -2.68 -10.45
CA CYS A 96 -2.90 -1.48 -10.51
C CYS A 96 -3.61 -0.31 -11.19
N ASP A 97 -4.30 -0.56 -12.32
CA ASP A 97 -5.07 0.48 -13.02
C ASP A 97 -6.18 1.06 -12.13
N VAL A 98 -6.90 0.21 -11.38
CA VAL A 98 -7.91 0.64 -10.40
C VAL A 98 -7.29 1.48 -9.28
N LEU A 99 -6.08 1.11 -8.83
CA LEU A 99 -5.32 1.80 -7.78
C LEU A 99 -4.60 3.06 -8.28
N GLY A 100 -4.68 3.37 -9.58
CA GLY A 100 -4.10 4.57 -10.18
C GLY A 100 -2.61 4.46 -10.51
N ILE A 101 -2.08 3.24 -10.61
CA ILE A 101 -0.70 2.96 -11.03
C ILE A 101 -0.71 2.64 -12.52
N PRO A 102 -0.06 3.44 -13.39
CA PRO A 102 -0.04 3.16 -14.82
C PRO A 102 0.77 1.90 -15.10
N ALA A 103 0.34 1.09 -16.08
CA ALA A 103 1.02 -0.15 -16.46
C ALA A 103 2.51 0.04 -16.81
N SER A 104 2.89 1.22 -17.34
CA SER A 104 4.30 1.58 -17.62
C SER A 104 5.18 1.69 -16.37
N SER A 105 4.58 1.76 -15.18
CA SER A 105 5.26 1.85 -13.89
C SER A 105 5.15 0.54 -13.09
N VAL A 106 4.62 -0.52 -13.70
CA VAL A 106 4.53 -1.86 -13.11
C VAL A 106 5.56 -2.77 -13.78
N MET A 107 6.37 -3.43 -12.96
CA MET A 107 7.31 -4.46 -13.40
C MET A 107 7.01 -5.75 -12.63
N ILE A 108 6.82 -6.85 -13.36
CA ILE A 108 6.61 -8.18 -12.78
C ILE A 108 7.78 -9.05 -13.20
N ILE A 109 8.49 -9.60 -12.22
CA ILE A 109 9.58 -10.51 -12.46
C ILE A 109 9.00 -11.91 -12.68
N ASP A 110 9.42 -12.51 -13.79
CA ASP A 110 9.07 -13.87 -14.17
C ASP A 110 10.37 -14.62 -14.45
N ASN A 111 11.10 -14.91 -13.37
CA ASN A 111 12.41 -15.56 -13.39
C ASN A 111 12.42 -16.74 -12.42
N ARG A 112 13.21 -17.77 -12.74
CA ARG A 112 13.41 -18.98 -11.94
C ARG A 112 14.09 -18.71 -10.61
N ASP A 113 14.76 -17.58 -10.45
CA ASP A 113 15.43 -17.19 -9.22
C ASP A 113 14.44 -16.78 -8.12
N PHE A 114 13.21 -16.40 -8.49
CA PHE A 114 12.17 -15.94 -7.56
C PHE A 114 10.85 -16.73 -7.76
N PRO A 115 10.87 -18.06 -7.56
CA PRO A 115 9.67 -18.87 -7.75
C PRO A 115 8.63 -18.56 -6.67
N ASP A 116 7.36 -18.61 -7.06
CA ASP A 116 6.26 -18.63 -6.11
C ASP A 116 6.12 -20.04 -5.53
N ASP A 117 6.97 -20.35 -4.54
CA ASP A 117 6.97 -21.62 -3.81
C ASP A 117 7.25 -21.35 -2.32
N PRO A 118 6.31 -21.67 -1.39
CA PRO A 118 6.50 -21.45 0.04
C PRO A 118 7.64 -22.28 0.64
N GLY A 119 8.08 -23.35 -0.04
CA GLY A 119 9.21 -24.18 0.36
C GLY A 119 10.58 -23.66 -0.10
N VAL A 120 10.61 -22.63 -0.94
CA VAL A 120 11.85 -22.04 -1.46
C VAL A 120 12.12 -20.70 -0.76
N GLN A 121 13.37 -20.50 -0.36
CA GLN A 121 13.83 -19.22 0.16
C GLN A 121 14.56 -18.46 -0.94
N TRP A 122 14.13 -17.24 -1.24
CA TRP A 122 14.80 -16.39 -2.21
C TRP A 122 16.17 -15.93 -1.70
N ASP A 123 17.14 -15.90 -2.60
CA ASP A 123 18.46 -15.36 -2.30
C ASP A 123 18.39 -13.85 -2.07
N THR A 124 18.82 -13.42 -0.90
CA THR A 124 18.67 -12.03 -0.44
C THR A 124 19.56 -11.07 -1.24
N GLU A 125 20.73 -11.51 -1.66
CA GLU A 125 21.65 -10.71 -2.49
C GLU A 125 21.10 -10.51 -3.89
N SER A 126 20.52 -11.55 -4.50
CA SER A 126 19.85 -11.47 -5.79
C SER A 126 18.62 -10.55 -5.75
N VAL A 127 17.78 -10.68 -4.71
CA VAL A 127 16.66 -9.74 -4.49
C VAL A 127 17.19 -8.32 -4.39
N ALA A 128 18.25 -8.12 -3.61
CA ALA A 128 18.86 -6.81 -3.44
C ALA A 128 19.40 -6.22 -4.76
N GLY A 129 20.10 -7.01 -5.57
CA GLY A 129 20.62 -6.54 -6.85
C GLY A 129 19.52 -5.99 -7.77
N VAL A 130 18.39 -6.71 -7.87
CA VAL A 130 17.26 -6.27 -8.68
C VAL A 130 16.61 -4.99 -8.12
N LEU A 131 16.47 -4.92 -6.79
CA LEU A 131 15.94 -3.73 -6.12
C LEU A 131 16.77 -2.49 -6.39
N LEU A 132 18.10 -2.56 -6.22
CA LEU A 132 19.01 -1.45 -6.46
C LEU A 132 18.90 -0.96 -7.89
N GLN A 133 18.96 -1.89 -8.84
CA GLN A 133 18.84 -1.56 -10.25
C GLN A 133 17.51 -0.83 -10.54
N HIS A 134 16.40 -1.31 -9.97
CA HIS A 134 15.11 -0.69 -10.17
C HIS A 134 15.01 0.70 -9.52
N ILE A 135 15.60 0.86 -8.33
CA ILE A 135 15.66 2.14 -7.60
C ILE A 135 16.45 3.18 -8.42
N GLU A 136 17.63 2.81 -8.91
CA GLU A 136 18.52 3.69 -9.68
C GLU A 136 17.89 4.12 -11.01
N VAL A 137 17.42 3.15 -11.81
CA VAL A 137 16.81 3.43 -13.13
C VAL A 137 15.58 4.33 -13.00
N ASN A 138 14.80 4.15 -11.95
CA ASN A 138 13.56 4.90 -11.75
C ASN A 138 13.70 6.11 -10.83
N ASN A 139 14.90 6.45 -10.36
CA ASN A 139 15.15 7.57 -9.44
C ASN A 139 14.19 7.56 -8.24
N ILE A 140 14.05 6.40 -7.61
CA ILE A 140 13.14 6.18 -6.48
C ILE A 140 13.71 6.85 -5.23
N ASN A 141 12.86 7.54 -4.48
CA ASN A 141 13.24 8.23 -3.23
C ASN A 141 12.51 7.69 -1.99
N LEU A 142 11.52 6.82 -2.17
CA LEU A 142 10.83 6.12 -1.09
C LEU A 142 10.55 4.69 -1.52
N VAL A 143 10.90 3.74 -0.68
CA VAL A 143 10.58 2.33 -0.89
C VAL A 143 9.62 1.87 0.19
N VAL A 144 8.54 1.20 -0.21
CA VAL A 144 7.53 0.62 0.67
C VAL A 144 7.51 -0.88 0.42
N THR A 145 7.58 -1.67 1.48
CA THR A 145 7.46 -3.13 1.41
C THR A 145 6.99 -3.70 2.75
N PHE A 146 7.04 -5.02 2.89
CA PHE A 146 6.65 -5.75 4.09
C PHE A 146 7.52 -5.42 5.30
N ASP A 147 6.98 -5.72 6.48
CA ASP A 147 7.70 -5.67 7.74
C ASP A 147 8.57 -6.92 7.96
N ALA A 148 9.28 -6.95 9.08
CA ALA A 148 10.18 -8.06 9.42
C ALA A 148 9.49 -9.42 9.54
N GLY A 149 8.19 -9.43 9.86
CA GLY A 149 7.38 -10.64 9.94
C GLY A 149 6.79 -11.07 8.61
N GLY A 150 6.94 -10.30 7.53
CA GLY A 150 6.29 -10.58 6.26
C GLY A 150 4.76 -10.58 6.35
N ILE A 151 4.20 -9.81 7.30
CA ILE A 151 2.78 -9.79 7.73
C ILE A 151 2.30 -11.09 8.37
N SER A 152 2.40 -12.22 7.66
CA SER A 152 1.89 -13.53 8.06
C SER A 152 2.98 -14.58 8.32
N GLY A 153 4.25 -14.23 8.14
CA GLY A 153 5.38 -15.17 8.17
C GLY A 153 5.70 -15.80 6.82
N HIS A 154 5.10 -15.32 5.72
CA HIS A 154 5.41 -15.85 4.38
C HIS A 154 6.89 -15.60 4.03
N SER A 155 7.61 -16.67 3.63
CA SER A 155 9.05 -16.64 3.35
C SER A 155 9.45 -15.55 2.34
N ASN A 156 8.73 -15.47 1.22
CA ASN A 156 8.98 -14.47 0.18
C ASN A 156 8.83 -13.02 0.69
N HIS A 157 7.84 -12.74 1.55
CA HIS A 157 7.65 -11.40 2.13
C HIS A 157 8.81 -11.04 3.06
N VAL A 158 9.24 -12.01 3.88
CA VAL A 158 10.39 -11.87 4.78
C VAL A 158 11.69 -11.66 3.99
N ALA A 159 11.86 -12.34 2.86
CA ALA A 159 13.02 -12.18 1.99
C ALA A 159 13.13 -10.74 1.43
N LEU A 160 12.01 -10.15 0.98
CA LEU A 160 11.97 -8.76 0.52
C LEU A 160 12.38 -7.77 1.62
N HIS A 161 11.83 -7.91 2.82
CA HIS A 161 12.22 -7.08 3.95
C HIS A 161 13.72 -7.27 4.30
N THR A 162 14.21 -8.51 4.29
CA THR A 162 15.60 -8.82 4.64
C THR A 162 16.56 -8.21 3.61
N ALA A 163 16.24 -8.28 2.32
CA ALA A 163 17.04 -7.68 1.25
C ALA A 163 17.17 -6.16 1.40
N MET A 164 16.07 -5.47 1.73
CA MET A 164 16.10 -4.03 2.01
C MET A 164 16.99 -3.69 3.19
N ARG A 165 16.96 -4.48 4.25
CA ARG A 165 17.79 -4.25 5.43
C ARG A 165 19.27 -4.41 5.13
N VAL A 166 19.65 -5.43 4.36
CA VAL A 166 21.03 -5.67 3.96
C VAL A 166 21.55 -4.56 3.04
N GLN A 167 20.69 -3.89 2.28
CA GLN A 167 21.09 -2.72 1.50
C GLN A 167 21.18 -1.44 2.31
N GLY A 168 20.34 -1.24 3.32
CA GLY A 168 20.37 -0.02 4.15
C GLY A 168 21.69 0.15 4.94
N THR A 169 22.55 -0.87 4.97
CA THR A 169 23.92 -0.77 5.50
C THR A 169 24.93 -0.27 4.46
N HIS A 170 24.54 -0.10 3.19
CA HIS A 170 25.33 0.57 2.15
C HIS A 170 24.98 2.09 2.11
N PRO A 171 25.98 2.98 2.23
CA PRO A 171 25.76 4.41 2.52
C PRO A 171 25.13 5.24 1.38
N SER A 172 24.84 4.66 0.21
CA SER A 172 24.25 5.39 -0.92
C SER A 172 22.72 5.41 -0.93
N VAL A 173 22.04 4.60 -0.10
CA VAL A 173 20.57 4.48 -0.12
C VAL A 173 19.99 4.64 1.28
N CYS A 174 19.57 5.87 1.58
CA CYS A 174 18.64 6.29 2.65
C CYS A 174 19.11 6.34 4.11
N GLU A 175 19.12 7.58 4.62
CA GLU A 175 18.78 7.92 5.99
C GLU A 175 17.24 7.81 6.15
N HIS A 176 16.76 7.09 7.18
CA HIS A 176 15.34 6.95 7.59
C HIS A 176 14.51 5.81 6.97
N ALA A 177 14.89 4.56 7.23
CA ALA A 177 13.94 3.45 7.31
C ALA A 177 13.01 3.66 8.52
N ALA A 178 11.96 4.47 8.37
CA ALA A 178 10.93 4.59 9.39
C ALA A 178 10.01 3.37 9.32
N GLN A 179 10.21 2.40 10.20
CA GLN A 179 9.25 1.31 10.39
C GLN A 179 7.95 1.91 10.95
N VAL A 180 6.94 2.08 10.10
CA VAL A 180 5.63 2.55 10.53
C VAL A 180 4.96 1.41 11.31
N HIS A 181 5.06 1.47 12.64
CA HIS A 181 4.29 0.61 13.52
C HIS A 181 2.81 1.02 13.43
N LEU A 182 1.96 0.18 12.81
CA LEU A 182 0.52 0.34 12.96
C LEU A 182 0.15 0.09 14.43
N PRO A 183 -0.57 1.00 15.10
CA PRO A 183 -1.00 0.76 16.46
C PRO A 183 -2.00 -0.41 16.50
N SER A 184 -1.70 -1.43 17.29
CA SER A 184 -2.63 -2.49 17.66
C SER A 184 -3.77 -1.91 18.50
N GLY A 185 -4.81 -1.40 17.84
CA GLY A 185 -6.03 -0.90 18.45
C GLY A 185 -7.27 -1.59 17.85
N PRO A 186 -8.37 -1.73 18.62
CA PRO A 186 -9.53 -2.47 18.14
C PRO A 186 -10.18 -1.70 16.99
N ALA A 187 -10.30 -2.35 15.83
CA ALA A 187 -11.12 -1.88 14.73
C ALA A 187 -12.61 -1.96 15.11
N LEU A 188 -13.10 -0.98 15.89
CA LEU A 188 -14.53 -0.78 16.12
C LEU A 188 -15.12 -0.05 14.92
N PHE A 189 -15.48 -0.81 13.88
CA PHE A 189 -16.40 -0.32 12.85
C PHE A 189 -17.80 -0.23 13.45
N SER A 190 -18.36 0.98 13.48
CA SER A 190 -19.77 1.20 13.80
C SER A 190 -20.64 0.65 12.67
N ALA A 191 -21.13 -0.58 12.83
CA ALA A 191 -22.12 -1.17 11.94
C ALA A 191 -23.49 -0.53 12.20
N SER A 192 -23.73 0.63 11.60
CA SER A 192 -25.08 1.19 11.49
C SER A 192 -25.44 1.40 10.03
N HIS A 193 -25.55 0.31 9.27
CA HIS A 193 -26.40 0.26 8.08
C HIS A 193 -27.13 -1.10 8.00
N ARG A 194 -28.35 -1.01 7.47
CA ARG A 194 -29.50 -1.89 7.72
C ARG A 194 -29.28 -3.37 7.40
N ARG A 195 -29.80 -4.21 8.30
CA ARG A 195 -29.88 -5.67 8.24
C ARG A 195 -30.47 -6.17 6.91
N CYS A 196 -29.77 -7.08 6.24
CA CYS A 196 -30.36 -8.06 5.32
C CYS A 196 -29.84 -9.45 5.76
N PRO A 197 -30.70 -10.38 6.21
CA PRO A 197 -30.23 -11.63 6.80
C PRO A 197 -29.84 -12.65 5.72
N LEU A 198 -28.55 -13.00 5.65
CA LEU A 198 -28.10 -14.20 4.95
C LEU A 198 -28.35 -15.41 5.85
N ARG A 199 -29.27 -16.26 5.41
CA ARG A 199 -29.69 -17.48 6.09
C ARG A 199 -28.68 -18.59 5.76
N ALA A 200 -27.85 -18.97 6.72
CA ALA A 200 -27.04 -20.18 6.63
C ALA A 200 -27.95 -21.40 6.88
N HIS A 201 -28.09 -22.27 5.89
CA HIS A 201 -28.70 -23.59 6.08
C HIS A 201 -27.61 -24.66 5.87
N GLN A 202 -27.33 -25.42 6.91
CA GLN A 202 -26.48 -26.58 6.89
C GLN A 202 -27.38 -27.82 6.88
N GLN A 203 -27.26 -28.68 5.86
CA GLN A 203 -27.62 -30.10 5.99
C GLN A 203 -26.87 -30.96 4.97
N ARG A 204 -26.61 -32.20 5.41
CA ARG A 204 -25.66 -33.21 4.92
C ARG A 204 -26.10 -33.97 3.65
N SER A 205 -25.09 -34.69 3.12
CA SER A 205 -25.07 -36.06 2.54
C SER A 205 -25.29 -36.32 1.04
N SER A 206 -24.18 -36.77 0.43
CA SER A 206 -23.97 -37.98 -0.40
C SER A 206 -24.50 -38.09 -1.84
N THR A 207 -23.62 -38.70 -2.65
CA THR A 207 -23.77 -39.38 -3.95
C THR A 207 -23.92 -38.53 -5.22
N GLY A 208 -23.13 -38.89 -6.23
CA GLY A 208 -22.81 -38.08 -7.40
C GLY A 208 -23.75 -38.24 -8.58
N GLN A 209 -23.66 -37.26 -9.48
CA GLN A 209 -23.83 -37.37 -10.92
C GLN A 209 -23.42 -36.03 -11.56
N GLU A 210 -22.89 -36.10 -12.78
CA GLU A 210 -22.42 -34.98 -13.60
C GLU A 210 -23.42 -33.82 -13.65
N SER A 211 -22.90 -32.59 -13.53
CA SER A 211 -23.66 -31.37 -13.82
C SER A 211 -22.88 -30.51 -14.80
N HIS A 212 -23.51 -30.32 -15.97
CA HIS A 212 -23.12 -29.33 -16.96
C HIS A 212 -23.07 -27.93 -16.32
N VAL A 213 -21.89 -27.33 -16.29
CA VAL A 213 -21.70 -25.94 -15.86
C VAL A 213 -21.84 -25.03 -17.09
N LEU A 214 -22.86 -24.16 -17.06
CA LEU A 214 -23.04 -23.07 -18.03
C LEU A 214 -21.81 -22.14 -18.04
N PRO A 215 -21.44 -21.56 -19.20
CA PRO A 215 -20.29 -20.69 -19.30
C PRO A 215 -20.47 -19.43 -18.43
N PRO A 216 -19.38 -18.88 -17.85
CA PRO A 216 -19.45 -17.70 -17.03
C PRO A 216 -19.95 -16.50 -17.84
N GLN A 217 -21.07 -15.93 -17.43
CA GLN A 217 -21.56 -14.65 -17.93
C GLN A 217 -20.67 -13.54 -17.34
N PRO A 218 -20.20 -12.57 -18.15
CA PRO A 218 -19.39 -11.47 -17.65
C PRO A 218 -20.26 -10.50 -16.85
N ALA A 219 -20.23 -10.62 -15.52
CA ALA A 219 -20.67 -9.54 -14.66
C ALA A 219 -19.64 -8.40 -14.77
N PRO A 220 -20.05 -7.13 -14.99
CA PRO A 220 -19.14 -6.01 -14.91
C PRO A 220 -18.70 -5.85 -13.45
N LEU A 221 -17.53 -6.38 -13.10
CA LEU A 221 -16.99 -6.40 -11.73
C LEU A 221 -16.13 -5.17 -11.38
N VAL A 222 -16.27 -4.06 -12.11
CA VAL A 222 -15.50 -2.84 -11.82
C VAL A 222 -16.45 -1.64 -11.86
N PRO A 223 -16.84 -1.08 -10.71
CA PRO A 223 -17.38 0.27 -10.66
C PRO A 223 -16.34 1.23 -11.28
N PRO A 224 -16.76 2.30 -11.96
CA PRO A 224 -15.84 3.28 -12.52
C PRO A 224 -14.82 3.68 -11.45
N ALA A 225 -13.54 3.57 -11.81
CA ALA A 225 -12.40 3.65 -10.92
C ALA A 225 -12.50 4.80 -9.90
N LEU A 226 -11.81 4.62 -8.77
CA LEU A 226 -11.43 5.64 -7.78
C LEU A 226 -10.92 6.97 -8.37
N ARG A 227 -10.69 7.04 -9.69
CA ARG A 227 -10.61 8.25 -10.52
C ARG A 227 -11.62 9.34 -10.13
N ALA A 228 -12.85 8.98 -9.75
CA ALA A 228 -13.87 9.94 -9.30
C ALA A 228 -13.64 10.50 -7.88
N LEU A 229 -12.89 9.79 -7.03
CA LEU A 229 -12.51 10.22 -5.68
C LEU A 229 -11.19 11.01 -5.65
N LEU A 230 -10.59 11.24 -6.83
CA LEU A 230 -9.46 12.14 -7.05
C LEU A 230 -9.90 13.38 -7.85
N PRO A 231 -10.77 14.28 -7.35
CA PRO A 231 -11.03 15.52 -8.06
C PRO A 231 -9.75 16.36 -8.11
N LEU A 232 -9.04 16.28 -9.23
CA LEU A 232 -8.22 17.35 -9.76
C LEU A 232 -9.19 18.41 -10.30
N HIS A 233 -9.40 19.47 -9.53
CA HIS A 233 -9.92 20.70 -10.09
C HIS A 233 -8.73 21.59 -10.44
N GLU A 234 -8.29 21.52 -11.70
CA GLU A 234 -7.16 22.32 -12.23
C GLU A 234 -7.52 23.79 -12.47
N ASN A 235 -8.74 24.24 -12.20
CA ASN A 235 -9.19 25.60 -12.49
C ASN A 235 -9.50 26.41 -11.22
N GLN A 236 -8.50 26.72 -10.39
CA GLN A 236 -8.55 27.85 -9.45
C GLN A 236 -7.15 28.47 -9.15
N LEU A 237 -6.20 28.41 -10.10
CA LEU A 237 -4.93 29.16 -10.00
C LEU A 237 -4.83 30.17 -11.15
N SER A 238 -5.82 31.07 -11.20
CA SER A 238 -5.75 32.30 -11.99
C SER A 238 -6.17 33.48 -11.14
N ALA A 239 -5.60 33.59 -9.94
CA ALA A 239 -5.69 34.81 -9.14
C ALA A 239 -4.60 34.75 -8.07
N LEU A 240 -3.37 35.14 -8.42
CA LEU A 240 -2.41 35.80 -7.53
C LEU A 240 -1.23 36.24 -8.39
N SER A 241 -1.35 37.46 -8.92
CA SER A 241 -0.28 38.20 -9.58
C SER A 241 0.80 38.54 -8.55
N LEU A 242 1.95 37.88 -8.60
CA LEU A 242 3.17 38.35 -7.93
C LEU A 242 4.23 38.66 -8.99
N LYS A 243 4.63 39.93 -8.96
CA LYS A 243 5.48 40.65 -9.92
C LYS A 243 6.85 39.96 -10.11
N SER A 244 7.29 39.90 -11.36
CA SER A 244 8.68 39.66 -11.73
C SER A 244 9.58 40.76 -11.16
N GLY A 245 10.58 40.37 -10.38
CA GLY A 245 11.61 41.24 -9.81
C GLY A 245 13.00 40.75 -10.22
N SER A 246 13.51 41.35 -11.29
CA SER A 246 14.90 41.69 -11.62
C SER A 246 16.07 40.80 -11.11
N LEU A 247 16.80 40.24 -12.10
CA LEU A 247 18.26 40.29 -12.29
C LEU A 247 19.13 40.50 -11.03
N TYR A 248 20.09 39.59 -10.79
CA TYR A 248 21.51 39.93 -10.83
C TYR A 248 22.37 38.70 -11.16
N ARG A 249 23.16 38.87 -12.23
CA ARG A 249 24.26 38.02 -12.68
C ARG A 249 25.53 38.63 -12.11
N SER A 250 26.37 37.85 -11.44
CA SER A 250 27.78 38.22 -11.26
C SER A 250 28.65 37.10 -11.81
N LYS A 251 29.40 37.43 -12.86
CA LYS A 251 30.70 36.81 -13.16
C LYS A 251 31.70 37.40 -12.17
N GLU A 252 32.58 36.58 -11.63
CA GLU A 252 33.99 36.43 -12.03
C GLU A 252 34.54 35.13 -11.44
#